data_AF-A0A327Y2C9-F1
#
_entry.id   AF-A0A327Y2C9-F1
#
_cell.length_a   1.000
_cell.length_b   1.000
_cell.length_c   1.000
_cell.angle_alpha   90.00
_cell.angle_beta   90.00
_cell.angle_gamma   90.00
#
_symmetry.space_group_name_H-M   'P 1'
#
loop_
_entity.id
_entity.type
_entity.pdbx_description
1 polymer ?
#
loop_
_entity_poly.entity_id
_entity_poly.type
_entity_poly.pdbx_seq_one_letter_code
_entity_poly.pdbx_strand_id
1 'polypeptide(L)'
;MVRYEDFHLHVGYYNDGLDLEGIFFKEKNKPKWYLYFDADGYDIQLKKEYKKEEPFGYLVRIYDIEEIDETQGNELFKNFLIEESIIK
;
A
#
# COMPACT_ATOMS: atom_id res chain seq x y z
N MET A 1 15.50 10.86 5.71
CA MET A 1 14.54 9.91 6.30
C MET A 1 13.18 10.58 6.27
N VAL A 2 12.18 9.96 5.65
CA VAL A 2 10.81 10.48 5.65
C VAL A 2 10.27 10.41 7.08
N ARG A 3 9.49 11.42 7.49
CA ARG A 3 8.82 11.41 8.80
C ARG A 3 7.33 11.27 8.52
N TYR A 4 6.73 10.23 9.07
CA TYR A 4 5.29 9.99 8.94
C TYR A 4 4.52 10.62 10.09
N GLU A 5 3.25 10.91 9.82
CA GLU A 5 2.25 11.18 10.85
C GLU A 5 2.15 10.00 11.82
N ASP A 6 1.61 10.25 13.02
CA ASP A 6 1.53 9.23 14.08
C ASP A 6 0.40 8.20 13.82
N PHE A 7 -0.42 8.44 12.79
CA PHE A 7 -1.45 7.53 12.31
C PHE A 7 -1.09 6.96 10.93
N HIS A 8 -1.67 5.80 10.63
CA HIS A 8 -1.57 5.11 9.34
C HIS A 8 -2.97 4.59 8.98
N LEU A 9 -3.16 4.30 7.70
CA LEU A 9 -4.41 3.76 7.18
C LEU A 9 -4.16 2.33 6.69
N HIS A 10 -4.88 1.36 7.25
CA HIS A 10 -4.97 0.03 6.68
C HIS A 10 -5.93 0.05 5.49
N VAL A 11 -5.57 -0.68 4.44
CA VAL A 11 -6.40 -0.86 3.24
C VAL A 11 -6.39 -2.33 2.86
N GLY A 12 -7.49 -2.81 2.28
CA GLY A 12 -7.68 -4.24 2.08
C GLY A 12 -8.38 -4.60 0.78
N TYR A 13 -8.13 -5.83 0.33
CA TYR A 13 -8.86 -6.51 -0.73
C TYR A 13 -9.27 -7.90 -0.24
N TYR A 14 -10.58 -8.09 -0.04
CA TYR A 14 -11.17 -9.27 0.60
C TYR A 14 -12.10 -10.07 -0.33
N ASN A 15 -11.82 -10.05 -1.63
CA ASN A 15 -12.64 -10.74 -2.64
C ASN A 15 -11.90 -11.93 -3.24
N ASP A 16 -12.62 -12.77 -3.99
CA ASP A 16 -12.07 -13.93 -4.72
C ASP A 16 -11.30 -14.93 -3.85
N GLY A 17 -11.67 -15.01 -2.56
CA GLY A 17 -11.02 -15.88 -1.58
C GLY A 17 -9.66 -15.37 -1.09
N LEU A 18 -9.32 -14.12 -1.41
CA LEU A 18 -8.12 -13.44 -0.95
C LEU A 18 -8.40 -12.59 0.28
N ASP A 19 -7.37 -12.42 1.10
CA ASP A 19 -7.34 -11.57 2.28
C ASP A 19 -6.00 -10.82 2.27
N LEU A 20 -5.93 -9.76 1.47
CA LEU A 20 -4.71 -8.99 1.24
C LEU A 20 -4.84 -7.62 1.87
N GLU A 21 -3.84 -7.20 2.63
CA GLU A 21 -3.79 -5.89 3.27
C GLU A 21 -2.55 -5.10 2.86
N GLY A 22 -2.72 -3.80 2.74
CA GLY A 22 -1.66 -2.81 2.59
C GLY A 22 -1.75 -1.76 3.69
N ILE A 23 -0.67 -1.00 3.86
CA ILE A 23 -0.61 0.08 4.84
C ILE A 23 -0.14 1.37 4.18
N PHE A 24 -0.90 2.43 4.45
CA PHE A 24 -0.60 3.79 4.02
C PHE A 24 -0.03 4.60 5.18
N PHE A 25 1.13 5.20 4.96
CA PHE A 25 1.70 6.22 5.85
C PHE A 25 1.63 7.60 5.21
N LYS A 26 1.09 8.58 5.93
CA LYS A 26 1.08 9.99 5.52
C LYS A 26 2.39 10.68 5.94
N GLU A 27 3.03 11.40 5.04
CA GLU A 27 4.22 12.20 5.37
C GLU A 27 3.85 13.49 6.12
N LYS A 28 4.59 13.80 7.20
CA LYS A 28 4.34 14.97 8.04
C LYS A 28 4.37 16.27 7.23
N ASN A 29 3.32 17.07 7.37
CA ASN A 29 3.15 18.37 6.72
C ASN A 29 3.22 18.34 5.18
N LYS A 30 2.89 17.21 4.55
CA LYS A 30 2.82 17.10 3.09
C LYS A 30 1.60 16.30 2.64
N PRO A 31 1.03 16.61 1.47
CA PRO A 31 -0.03 15.82 0.85
C PRO A 31 0.54 14.55 0.22
N LYS A 32 1.32 13.75 0.95
CA LYS A 32 2.00 12.57 0.42
C LYS A 32 1.70 11.33 1.23
N TRP A 33 1.28 10.28 0.52
CA TRP A 33 0.96 8.98 1.09
C TRP A 33 1.81 7.90 0.48
N TYR A 34 2.37 7.04 1.33
CA TYR A 34 3.29 5.97 0.96
C TYR A 34 2.60 4.63 1.22
N LEU A 35 2.35 3.87 0.16
CA LEU A 35 1.72 2.56 0.24
C LEU A 35 2.80 1.49 0.37
N TYR A 36 2.71 0.71 1.43
CA TYR A 36 3.52 -0.48 1.65
C TYR A 36 2.68 -1.75 1.54
N PHE A 37 3.32 -2.81 1.07
CA PHE A 37 2.70 -4.13 0.92
C PHE A 37 3.69 -5.24 1.28
N ASP A 38 3.30 -6.14 2.18
CA ASP A 38 4.10 -7.29 2.60
C ASP A 38 3.90 -8.49 1.66
N ALA A 39 4.42 -8.38 0.44
CA ALA A 39 4.30 -9.45 -0.55
C ALA A 39 4.91 -10.78 -0.08
N ASP A 40 5.98 -10.74 0.72
CA ASP A 40 6.64 -11.94 1.23
C ASP A 40 5.74 -12.69 2.21
N GLY A 41 5.04 -11.97 3.11
CA GLY A 41 4.09 -12.56 4.05
C GLY A 41 2.89 -13.25 3.39
N TYR A 42 2.58 -12.88 2.14
CA TYR A 42 1.52 -13.47 1.32
C TYR A 42 2.03 -14.48 0.27
N ASP A 43 3.32 -14.82 0.25
CA ASP A 43 3.95 -15.66 -0.79
C ASP A 43 3.72 -15.14 -2.23
N ILE A 44 3.66 -13.81 -2.40
CA ILE A 44 3.42 -13.13 -3.68
C ILE A 44 4.73 -12.68 -4.31
N GLN A 45 4.95 -13.06 -5.57
CA GLN A 45 6.02 -12.50 -6.37
C GLN A 45 5.56 -11.21 -7.06
N LEU A 46 6.15 -10.08 -6.70
CA LEU A 46 5.92 -8.80 -7.37
C LEU A 46 6.51 -8.82 -8.79
N LYS A 47 5.77 -8.23 -9.74
CA LYS A 47 6.17 -8.12 -11.14
C LYS A 47 7.25 -7.06 -11.32
N LYS A 48 7.17 -5.97 -10.57
CA LYS A 48 8.19 -4.90 -10.56
C LYS A 48 9.11 -5.06 -9.36
N GLU A 49 10.31 -4.49 -9.49
CA GLU A 49 11.23 -4.36 -8.37
C GLU A 49 10.84 -3.17 -7.50
N TYR A 50 10.69 -3.43 -6.20
CA TYR A 50 10.38 -2.42 -5.20
C TYR A 50 11.42 -2.42 -4.10
N LYS A 51 11.63 -1.26 -3.48
CA LYS A 51 12.49 -1.17 -2.32
C LYS A 51 11.79 -1.79 -1.12
N LYS A 52 12.40 -2.83 -0.54
CA LYS A 52 11.98 -3.40 0.74
C LYS A 52 12.42 -2.49 1.88
N GLU A 53 11.50 -2.18 2.78
CA GLU A 53 11.71 -1.37 3.98
C GLU A 53 11.02 -2.04 5.17
N GLU A 54 11.80 -2.80 5.93
CA GLU A 54 11.32 -3.45 7.15
C GLU A 54 10.93 -2.40 8.22
N PRO A 55 9.87 -2.64 9.01
CA PRO A 55 9.07 -3.87 9.06
C PRO A 55 7.82 -3.84 8.14
N PHE A 56 7.72 -2.92 7.19
CA PHE A 56 6.47 -2.64 6.46
C PHE A 56 6.33 -3.40 5.13
N GLY A 57 7.36 -4.13 4.71
CA GLY A 57 7.39 -4.80 3.42
C GLY A 57 7.94 -3.90 2.31
N TYR A 58 7.29 -3.86 1.16
CA TYR A 58 7.77 -3.14 -0.03
C TYR A 58 7.07 -1.80 -0.20
N LEU A 59 7.82 -0.72 -0.44
CA LEU A 59 7.24 0.57 -0.84
C LEU A 59 6.77 0.48 -2.29
N VAL A 60 5.46 0.28 -2.48
CA VAL A 60 4.91 0.00 -3.80
C VAL A 60 4.41 1.25 -4.51
N ARG A 61 3.86 2.24 -3.81
CA ARG A 61 3.37 3.48 -4.44
C ARG A 61 3.59 4.69 -3.53
N ILE A 62 3.71 5.87 -4.16
CA ILE A 62 3.65 7.17 -3.50
C ILE A 62 2.59 7.99 -4.24
N TYR A 63 1.65 8.56 -3.49
CA TYR A 63 0.58 9.40 -4.02
C TYR A 63 0.73 10.83 -3.51
N ASP A 64 0.44 11.81 -4.36
CA ASP A 64 0.37 13.23 -4.02
C ASP A 64 -1.11 13.61 -3.84
N ILE A 65 -1.65 13.33 -2.65
CA ILE A 65 -3.06 13.48 -2.27
C ILE A 65 -3.11 14.05 -0.84
N GLU A 66 -3.94 15.07 -0.62
CA GLU A 66 -4.05 15.75 0.68
C GLU A 66 -4.53 14.79 1.79
N GLU A 67 -5.64 14.11 1.56
CA GLU A 67 -6.22 13.12 2.46
C GLU A 67 -6.72 11.91 1.67
N ILE A 68 -6.58 10.74 2.26
CA ILE A 68 -7.13 9.48 1.74
C ILE A 68 -8.03 8.91 2.84
N ASP A 69 -9.28 8.62 2.50
CA ASP A 69 -10.15 7.82 3.36
C ASP A 69 -10.05 6.32 3.02
N GLU A 70 -10.67 5.47 3.84
CA GLU A 70 -10.62 4.02 3.66
C GLU A 70 -11.16 3.57 2.29
N THR A 71 -12.22 4.20 1.78
CA THR A 71 -12.82 3.80 0.50
C THR A 71 -11.88 4.11 -0.65
N GLN A 72 -11.32 5.32 -0.69
CA GLN A 72 -10.32 5.70 -1.68
C GLN A 72 -9.05 4.86 -1.54
N GLY A 73 -8.60 4.61 -0.31
CA GLY A 73 -7.42 3.80 -0.02
C GLY A 73 -7.56 2.37 -0.54
N ASN A 74 -8.71 1.73 -0.30
CA ASN A 74 -9.02 0.39 -0.81
C ASN A 74 -9.00 0.34 -2.34
N GLU A 75 -9.55 1.34 -3.02
CA GLU A 75 -9.51 1.41 -4.49
C GLU A 75 -8.09 1.64 -5.02
N LEU A 76 -7.28 2.50 -4.38
CA LEU A 76 -5.87 2.69 -4.75
C LEU A 76 -5.05 1.42 -4.57
N PHE A 77 -5.27 0.69 -3.47
CA PHE A 77 -4.63 -0.60 -3.21
C PHE A 77 -5.04 -1.66 -4.22
N LYS A 78 -6.35 -1.79 -4.50
CA LYS A 78 -6.87 -2.68 -5.54
C LYS A 78 -6.24 -2.40 -6.91
N ASN A 79 -6.09 -1.15 -7.30
CA ASN A 79 -5.43 -0.77 -8.55
C ASN A 79 -3.97 -1.25 -8.58
N PHE A 80 -3.23 -1.09 -7.48
CA PHE A 80 -1.89 -1.65 -7.36
C PHE A 80 -1.88 -3.18 -7.56
N LEU A 81 -2.81 -3.91 -6.93
CA LEU A 81 -2.89 -5.37 -7.06
C LEU A 81 -3.18 -5.80 -8.52
N ILE A 82 -4.04 -5.07 -9.24
CA ILE A 82 -4.32 -5.32 -10.67
C ILE A 82 -3.08 -5.06 -11.52
N GLU A 83 -2.36 -3.96 -11.28
CA GLU A 83 -1.15 -3.57 -12.02
C GLU A 83 -0.03 -4.62 -11.88
N GLU A 84 0.09 -5.23 -10.70
CA GLU A 84 1.01 -6.34 -10.41
C GLU A 84 0.48 -7.71 -10.87
N SER A 85 -0.74 -7.77 -11.41
CA SER A 85 -1.39 -9.03 -11.83
C SER A 85 -1.60 -10.03 -10.69
N ILE A 86 -1.77 -9.52 -9.46
CA ILE A 86 -2.09 -10.32 -8.26
C ILE A 86 -3.58 -10.69 -8.26
N ILE A 87 -4.43 -9.76 -8.70
CA ILE A 87 -5.89 -9.95 -8.85
C ILE A 87 -6.32 -9.63 -10.29
N LYS A 88 -7.56 -10.00 -10.65
CA LYS A 88 -8.15 -9.79 -11.98
C LYS A 88 -9.13 -8.62 -12.02
#